data_AF-A0A316DAD1-F1
#
_entry.id   AF-A0A316DAD1-F1
#
_cell.length_a   1.000
_cell.length_b   1.000
_cell.length_c   1.000
_cell.angle_alpha   90.00
_cell.angle_beta   90.00
_cell.angle_gamma   90.00
#
_symmetry.space_group_name_H-M   'P 1'
#
loop_
_entity.id
_entity.type
_entity.pdbx_description
1 polymer ?
#
loop_
_entity_poly.entity_id
_entity_poly.type
_entity_poly.pdbx_seq_one_letter_code
_entity_poly.pdbx_strand_id
1 'polypeptide(L)'
;MSACYIMKIEDQTEQQSRSDTSFIGGVPVLPSDHQIPQCTLCGAEQTFYFQVAFPPEHVWDGLTMAVFACTSCAVRGAFIPEMLTGRLHGVEVPKDFLTNYQTNFRVLVFSTHNGIMRNDYQMKVKFKRIELVRSDDPDVEEHKVGGNPNWILEDETPGSYQGGISMELLLQFLQGYEFEILTEAPRQMELEWLTTSKPSEDLFYKLFIQNQLYFFGTVDQDHPLVYILTQV
;
A
#
# COMPACT_ATOMS: atom_id res chain seq x y z
N MET A 1 20.30 3.47 7.88
CA MET A 1 19.07 2.98 8.52
C MET A 1 18.11 4.15 8.58
N SER A 2 16.99 4.03 7.88
CA SER A 2 15.93 5.04 7.88
C SER A 2 15.34 5.19 9.28
N ALA A 3 14.97 6.43 9.65
CA ALA A 3 14.28 6.69 10.91
C ALA A 3 12.95 5.92 10.99
N CYS A 4 12.53 5.56 12.20
CA CYS A 4 11.29 4.84 12.45
C CYS A 4 10.18 5.80 12.91
N TYR A 5 9.00 5.68 12.32
CA TYR A 5 7.81 6.47 12.67
C TYR A 5 6.60 5.55 12.82
N ILE A 6 5.92 5.64 13.97
CA ILE A 6 4.66 4.94 14.21
C ILE A 6 3.55 5.67 13.46
N MET A 7 2.70 4.92 12.76
CA MET A 7 1.49 5.42 12.11
C MET A 7 0.32 5.38 13.11
N LYS A 8 0.02 6.51 13.75
CA LYS A 8 -1.17 6.65 14.59
C LYS A 8 -2.36 7.01 13.69
N ILE A 9 -3.26 6.04 13.53
CA ILE A 9 -4.46 6.17 12.69
C ILE A 9 -5.58 6.72 13.57
N GLU A 10 -6.04 7.92 13.28
CA GLU A 10 -7.06 8.58 14.08
C GLU A 10 -8.47 8.26 13.57
N ASP A 11 -9.33 7.74 14.45
CA ASP A 11 -10.77 7.56 14.20
C ASP A 11 -11.52 8.89 14.35
N GLN A 12 -11.10 9.91 13.60
CA GLN A 12 -11.76 11.22 13.61
C GLN A 12 -12.87 11.32 12.57
N THR A 13 -13.89 12.10 12.89
CA THR A 13 -15.02 12.45 12.00
C THR A 13 -14.73 13.68 11.14
N GLU A 14 -13.50 14.19 11.17
CA GLU A 14 -13.09 15.36 10.40
C GLU A 14 -13.15 15.08 8.89
N GLN A 15 -13.56 16.10 8.14
CA GLN A 15 -13.48 16.04 6.68
C GLN A 15 -12.02 16.13 6.25
N GLN A 16 -11.65 15.33 5.26
CA GLN A 16 -10.34 15.43 4.64
C GLN A 16 -10.08 16.85 4.12
N SER A 17 -8.92 17.38 4.48
CA SER A 17 -8.41 18.67 4.05
C SER A 17 -7.32 18.50 2.98
N ARG A 18 -6.94 19.61 2.32
CA ARG A 18 -5.82 19.62 1.36
C ARG A 18 -4.45 19.49 2.02
N SER A 19 -4.35 19.73 3.33
CA SER A 19 -3.10 19.59 4.09
C SER A 19 -2.85 18.17 4.56
N ASP A 20 -3.82 17.26 4.45
CA ASP A 20 -3.63 15.86 4.80
C ASP A 20 -2.79 15.17 3.73
N THR A 21 -1.58 14.74 4.10
CA THR A 21 -0.62 14.09 3.18
C THR A 21 -0.44 12.60 3.44
N SER A 22 -0.76 12.14 4.66
CA SER A 22 -0.74 10.73 5.08
C SER A 22 -2.10 10.36 5.68
N PHE A 23 -2.81 9.42 5.07
CA PHE A 23 -4.17 9.05 5.48
C PHE A 23 -4.64 7.73 4.85
N ILE A 24 -5.65 7.13 5.47
CA ILE A 24 -6.44 6.00 4.97
C ILE A 24 -7.69 6.54 4.28
N GLY A 25 -8.10 5.93 3.17
CA GLY A 25 -9.36 6.20 2.48
C GLY A 25 -9.55 7.66 2.08
N GLY A 26 -10.79 8.10 1.94
CA GLY A 26 -11.06 9.45 1.46
C GLY A 26 -10.82 9.60 -0.05
N VAL A 27 -10.44 10.81 -0.44
CA VAL A 27 -10.10 11.18 -1.81
C VAL A 27 -8.57 11.17 -1.98
N PRO A 28 -8.02 10.45 -2.96
CA PRO A 28 -6.57 10.43 -3.15
C PRO A 28 -6.04 11.81 -3.56
N VAL A 29 -4.85 12.14 -3.08
CA VAL A 29 -4.11 13.34 -3.49
C VAL A 29 -3.02 12.89 -4.44
N LEU A 30 -3.22 13.09 -5.75
CA LEU A 30 -2.31 12.62 -6.81
C LEU A 30 -1.88 13.78 -7.69
N PRO A 31 -0.73 13.69 -8.38
CA PRO A 31 -0.38 14.63 -9.43
C PRO A 31 -1.45 14.73 -10.53
N SER A 32 -1.53 15.88 -11.21
CA SER A 32 -2.57 16.13 -12.21
C SER A 32 -2.48 15.22 -13.45
N ASP A 33 -1.27 14.79 -13.79
CA ASP A 33 -0.97 13.90 -14.91
C ASP A 33 -1.23 12.42 -14.60
N HIS A 34 -1.44 12.08 -13.32
CA HIS A 34 -1.79 10.72 -12.91
C HIS A 34 -3.29 10.48 -13.06
N GLN A 35 -3.62 9.32 -13.63
CA GLN A 35 -4.99 8.81 -13.69
C GLN A 35 -5.25 7.90 -12.49
N ILE A 36 -6.52 7.78 -12.09
CA ILE A 36 -6.92 6.74 -11.14
C ILE A 36 -6.67 5.36 -11.79
N PRO A 37 -5.92 4.46 -11.14
CA PRO A 37 -5.58 3.17 -11.73
C PRO A 37 -6.81 2.32 -12.06
N GLN A 38 -6.73 1.55 -13.14
CA GLN A 38 -7.71 0.54 -13.51
C GLN A 38 -7.15 -0.86 -13.29
N CYS A 39 -8.00 -1.79 -12.86
CA CYS A 39 -7.66 -3.20 -12.73
C CYS A 39 -7.41 -3.81 -14.11
N THR A 40 -6.25 -4.44 -14.32
CA THR A 40 -5.95 -5.07 -15.61
C THR A 40 -6.76 -6.34 -15.86
N LEU A 41 -7.34 -6.93 -14.81
CA LEU A 41 -8.13 -8.17 -14.91
C LEU A 41 -9.60 -7.93 -15.29
N CYS A 42 -10.21 -6.84 -14.83
CA CYS A 42 -11.64 -6.57 -15.06
C CYS A 42 -11.95 -5.18 -15.64
N GLY A 43 -10.95 -4.30 -15.77
CA GLY A 43 -11.10 -2.94 -16.29
C GLY A 43 -11.75 -1.94 -15.32
N ALA A 44 -12.20 -2.37 -14.14
CA ALA A 44 -12.80 -1.49 -13.16
C ALA A 44 -11.76 -0.54 -12.55
N GLU A 45 -12.20 0.67 -12.18
CA GLU A 45 -11.41 1.60 -11.37
C GLU A 45 -11.01 0.95 -10.04
N GLN A 46 -9.73 1.02 -9.69
CA GLN A 46 -9.22 0.51 -8.43
C GLN A 46 -9.61 1.42 -7.27
N THR A 47 -9.80 0.81 -6.10
CA THR A 47 -10.14 1.51 -4.87
C THR A 47 -8.87 2.05 -4.23
N PHE A 48 -8.90 3.31 -3.79
CA PHE A 48 -7.86 3.92 -2.99
C PHE A 48 -7.94 3.41 -1.55
N TYR A 49 -6.83 2.87 -1.03
CA TYR A 49 -6.74 2.35 0.33
C TYR A 49 -6.09 3.36 1.27
N PHE A 50 -4.89 3.84 0.92
CA PHE A 50 -4.16 4.80 1.74
C PHE A 50 -3.06 5.49 0.93
N GLN A 51 -2.56 6.60 1.48
CA GLN A 51 -1.30 7.19 1.07
C GLN A 51 -0.47 7.60 2.29
N VAL A 52 0.85 7.59 2.12
CA VAL A 52 1.81 8.04 3.12
C VAL A 52 2.81 8.97 2.44
N ALA A 53 2.89 10.21 2.91
CA ALA A 53 4.02 11.09 2.63
C ALA A 53 5.16 10.75 3.59
N PHE A 54 6.33 10.44 3.04
CA PHE A 54 7.47 10.01 3.84
C PHE A 54 8.09 11.20 4.57
N PRO A 55 8.34 11.08 5.88
CA PRO A 55 8.84 12.17 6.71
C PRO A 55 10.33 12.45 6.46
N PRO A 56 10.85 13.56 6.98
CA PRO A 56 12.28 13.82 7.01
C PRO A 56 13.07 12.65 7.64
N GLU A 57 14.32 12.47 7.20
CA GLU A 57 15.22 11.37 7.63
C GLU A 57 14.78 9.96 7.18
N HIS A 58 13.75 9.85 6.33
CA HIS A 58 13.39 8.62 5.63
C HIS A 58 14.09 8.52 4.26
N VAL A 59 14.38 7.32 3.78
CA VAL A 59 15.02 7.09 2.46
C VAL A 59 14.23 7.69 1.29
N TRP A 60 12.92 7.90 1.45
CA TRP A 60 12.01 8.50 0.46
C TRP A 60 11.47 9.87 0.89
N ASP A 61 12.19 10.61 1.74
CA ASP A 61 11.83 11.99 2.13
C ASP A 61 11.42 12.84 0.91
N GLY A 62 10.28 13.52 1.03
CA GLY A 62 9.70 14.35 -0.05
C GLY A 62 8.90 13.59 -1.11
N LEU A 63 8.79 12.26 -0.99
CA LEU A 63 7.90 11.43 -1.82
C LEU A 63 6.64 11.01 -1.05
N THR A 64 5.60 10.69 -1.81
CA THR A 64 4.36 10.08 -1.34
C THR A 64 4.15 8.76 -2.08
N MET A 65 3.79 7.72 -1.33
CA MET A 65 3.30 6.46 -1.87
C MET A 65 1.80 6.34 -1.65
N ALA A 66 1.05 6.05 -2.71
CA ALA A 66 -0.40 5.82 -2.69
C ALA A 66 -0.70 4.40 -3.17
N VAL A 67 -1.57 3.68 -2.45
CA VAL A 67 -1.90 2.28 -2.72
C VAL A 67 -3.36 2.15 -3.14
N PHE A 68 -3.55 1.48 -4.28
CA PHE A 68 -4.83 1.18 -4.88
C PHE A 68 -4.97 -0.33 -5.07
N ALA A 69 -6.17 -0.89 -4.88
CA ALA A 69 -6.46 -2.28 -5.23
C ALA A 69 -7.90 -2.46 -5.71
N CYS A 70 -8.11 -3.44 -6.58
CA CYS A 70 -9.41 -3.78 -7.12
C CYS A 70 -10.29 -4.41 -6.05
N THR A 71 -11.49 -3.86 -5.87
CA THR A 71 -12.54 -4.46 -5.04
C THR A 71 -13.69 -5.02 -5.87
N SER A 72 -13.66 -4.83 -7.20
CA SER A 72 -14.74 -5.16 -8.13
C SER A 72 -14.63 -6.56 -8.76
N CYS A 73 -13.54 -7.30 -8.52
CA CYS A 73 -13.39 -8.67 -8.98
C CYS A 73 -12.61 -9.52 -7.98
N ALA A 74 -12.89 -10.82 -7.95
CA ALA A 74 -12.13 -11.81 -7.22
C ALA A 74 -11.63 -12.86 -8.21
N VAL A 75 -10.34 -12.80 -8.55
CA VAL A 75 -9.69 -13.74 -9.48
C VAL A 75 -8.73 -14.63 -8.69
N ARG A 76 -8.83 -15.94 -8.91
CA ARG A 76 -7.98 -16.92 -8.24
C ARG A 76 -6.50 -16.61 -8.52
N GLY A 77 -5.70 -16.57 -7.46
CA GLY A 77 -4.27 -16.27 -7.55
C GLY A 77 -3.93 -14.78 -7.61
N ALA A 78 -4.91 -13.87 -7.61
CA ALA A 78 -4.70 -12.43 -7.59
C ALA A 78 -5.16 -11.78 -6.26
N PHE A 79 -5.27 -12.55 -5.18
CA PHE A 79 -5.72 -12.00 -3.89
C PHE A 79 -4.61 -11.33 -3.10
N ILE A 80 -3.39 -11.81 -3.28
CA ILE A 80 -2.16 -11.23 -2.74
C ILE A 80 -1.26 -10.90 -3.94
N PRO A 81 -0.29 -9.97 -3.79
CA PRO A 81 0.71 -9.73 -4.82
C PRO A 81 1.48 -11.03 -5.14
N GLU A 82 1.95 -11.15 -6.37
CA GLU A 82 2.87 -12.22 -6.72
C GLU A 82 4.12 -12.14 -5.84
N MET A 83 4.48 -13.28 -5.23
CA MET A 83 5.65 -13.39 -4.36
C MET A 83 6.83 -13.96 -5.16
N LEU A 84 8.03 -13.51 -4.84
CA LEU A 84 9.25 -14.12 -5.39
C LEU A 84 9.34 -15.58 -4.95
N THR A 85 10.12 -16.38 -5.68
CA THR A 85 10.27 -17.81 -5.42
C THR A 85 11.74 -18.16 -5.13
N GLY A 86 11.96 -19.22 -4.36
CA GLY A 86 13.30 -19.67 -3.97
C GLY A 86 13.73 -19.12 -2.61
N ARG A 87 15.01 -18.81 -2.45
CA ARG A 87 15.54 -18.22 -1.21
C ARG A 87 15.19 -16.74 -1.18
N LEU A 88 14.27 -16.36 -0.29
CA LEU A 88 13.69 -15.01 -0.25
C LEU A 88 14.60 -13.99 0.43
N HIS A 89 15.26 -14.36 1.54
CA HIS A 89 16.23 -13.45 2.17
C HIS A 89 17.37 -13.08 1.22
N GLY A 90 17.55 -11.78 1.00
CA GLY A 90 18.57 -11.23 0.13
C GLY A 90 18.31 -11.50 -1.36
N VAL A 91 17.09 -11.86 -1.75
CA VAL A 91 16.76 -12.17 -3.14
C VAL A 91 16.98 -10.97 -4.05
N GLU A 92 17.46 -11.25 -5.26
CA GLU A 92 17.48 -10.26 -6.34
C GLU A 92 16.10 -10.22 -6.99
N VAL A 93 15.44 -9.06 -6.90
CA VAL A 93 14.19 -8.79 -7.58
C VAL A 93 14.47 -8.62 -9.08
N PRO A 94 13.88 -9.47 -9.95
CA PRO A 94 14.14 -9.41 -11.38
C PRO A 94 13.69 -8.09 -12.01
N LYS A 95 14.34 -7.72 -13.11
CA LYS A 95 13.91 -6.61 -13.95
C LYS A 95 12.44 -6.77 -14.36
N ASP A 96 11.72 -5.65 -14.35
CA ASP A 96 10.30 -5.53 -14.73
C ASP A 96 9.31 -6.28 -13.81
N PHE A 97 9.78 -7.07 -12.82
CA PHE A 97 8.90 -7.75 -11.86
C PHE A 97 8.01 -6.74 -11.11
N LEU A 98 8.61 -5.66 -10.58
CA LEU A 98 7.92 -4.62 -9.82
C LEU A 98 6.92 -3.80 -10.63
N THR A 99 6.99 -3.85 -11.96
CA THR A 99 5.98 -3.23 -12.84
C THR A 99 4.90 -4.23 -13.26
N ASN A 100 5.28 -5.49 -13.49
CA ASN A 100 4.40 -6.50 -14.09
C ASN A 100 3.46 -7.16 -13.06
N TYR A 101 3.89 -7.31 -11.81
CA TYR A 101 3.09 -7.97 -10.78
C TYR A 101 1.86 -7.16 -10.32
N GLN A 102 1.82 -5.86 -10.63
CA GLN A 102 0.74 -4.92 -10.28
C GLN A 102 -0.45 -5.06 -11.24
N THR A 103 -1.18 -6.17 -11.15
CA THR A 103 -2.29 -6.51 -12.05
C THR A 103 -3.64 -5.97 -11.57
N ASN A 104 -4.04 -6.35 -10.36
CA ASN A 104 -5.28 -5.91 -9.71
C ASN A 104 -5.03 -4.94 -8.55
N PHE A 105 -3.81 -4.44 -8.42
CA PHE A 105 -3.45 -3.36 -7.51
C PHE A 105 -2.47 -2.42 -8.21
N ARG A 106 -2.23 -1.25 -7.61
CA ARG A 106 -1.28 -0.27 -8.11
C ARG A 106 -0.69 0.49 -6.95
N VAL A 107 0.61 0.70 -7.00
CA VAL A 107 1.35 1.63 -6.14
C VAL A 107 1.80 2.79 -7.01
N LEU A 108 1.37 4.00 -6.64
CA LEU A 108 1.82 5.23 -7.27
C LEU A 108 2.80 5.91 -6.33
N VAL A 109 3.97 6.31 -6.85
CA VAL A 109 4.97 7.08 -6.10
C VAL A 109 5.21 8.37 -6.85
N PHE A 110 5.16 9.48 -6.13
CA PHE A 110 5.30 10.81 -6.71
C PHE A 110 5.84 11.79 -5.67
N SER A 111 6.36 12.94 -6.11
CA SER A 111 6.77 13.96 -5.16
C SER A 111 5.58 14.60 -4.45
N THR A 112 5.64 14.66 -3.12
CA THR A 112 4.53 15.09 -2.26
C THR A 112 3.97 16.46 -2.64
N HIS A 113 4.82 17.40 -3.05
CA HIS A 113 4.42 18.76 -3.39
C HIS A 113 3.59 18.87 -4.68
N ASN A 114 3.61 17.83 -5.54
CA ASN A 114 2.83 17.80 -6.78
C ASN A 114 1.41 17.26 -6.57
N GLY A 115 1.10 16.75 -5.38
CA GLY A 115 -0.19 16.16 -5.06
C GLY A 115 -1.34 17.18 -5.10
N ILE A 116 -2.41 16.83 -5.82
CA ILE A 116 -3.67 17.57 -5.81
C ILE A 116 -4.83 16.63 -5.49
N MET A 117 -5.77 17.09 -4.66
CA MET A 117 -6.97 16.34 -4.32
C MET A 117 -7.81 16.09 -5.59
N ARG A 118 -8.09 14.82 -5.88
CA ARG A 118 -8.81 14.40 -7.08
C ARG A 118 -10.31 14.66 -6.98
N ASN A 119 -10.90 15.31 -7.96
CA ASN A 119 -12.35 15.56 -8.01
C ASN A 119 -13.11 14.52 -8.84
N ASP A 120 -12.39 13.65 -9.54
CA ASP A 120 -12.90 12.59 -10.41
C ASP A 120 -12.95 11.23 -9.72
N TYR A 121 -12.56 11.14 -8.44
CA TYR A 121 -12.60 9.91 -7.66
C TYR A 121 -13.86 9.84 -6.79
N GLN A 122 -14.57 8.72 -6.86
CA GLN A 122 -15.65 8.42 -5.92
C GLN A 122 -15.09 7.73 -4.68
N MET A 123 -15.15 8.42 -3.53
CA MET A 123 -14.75 7.89 -2.24
C MET A 123 -15.48 6.57 -1.93
N LYS A 124 -14.74 5.56 -1.46
CA LYS A 124 -15.29 4.25 -1.04
C LYS A 124 -14.89 3.88 0.38
N VAL A 125 -13.60 4.05 0.71
CA VAL A 125 -13.05 3.83 2.06
C VAL A 125 -13.19 5.11 2.87
N LYS A 126 -13.60 5.01 4.14
CA LYS A 126 -13.70 6.15 5.06
C LYS A 126 -12.34 6.80 5.25
N PHE A 127 -12.33 8.13 5.28
CA PHE A 127 -11.13 8.89 5.59
C PHE A 127 -10.72 8.69 7.06
N LYS A 128 -9.44 8.40 7.30
CA LYS A 128 -8.79 8.46 8.62
C LYS A 128 -7.41 9.08 8.48
N ARG A 129 -7.09 10.09 9.30
CA ARG A 129 -5.76 10.74 9.29
C ARG A 129 -4.71 9.77 9.84
N ILE A 130 -3.51 9.80 9.25
CA ILE A 130 -2.32 9.13 9.79
C ILE A 130 -1.40 10.21 10.34
N GLU A 131 -1.21 10.23 11.65
CA GLU A 131 -0.14 10.99 12.30
C GLU A 131 1.12 10.12 12.35
N LEU A 132 2.25 10.67 11.88
CA LEU A 132 3.55 10.00 11.95
C LEU A 132 4.31 10.47 13.19
N VAL A 133 4.46 9.58 14.17
CA VAL A 133 5.15 9.86 15.43
C VAL A 133 6.50 9.16 15.44
N ARG A 134 7.60 9.93 15.54
CA ARG A 134 8.96 9.37 15.57
C ARG A 134 9.11 8.41 16.75
N SER A 135 9.72 7.25 16.49
CA SER A 135 10.08 6.25 17.49
C SER A 135 11.60 6.11 17.55
N ASP A 136 12.14 6.05 18.76
CA ASP A 136 13.55 5.68 18.98
C ASP A 136 13.77 4.17 18.96
N ASP A 137 12.68 3.39 19.01
CA ASP A 137 12.69 1.93 18.86
C ASP A 137 12.39 1.54 17.40
N PRO A 138 13.38 1.02 16.63
CA PRO A 138 13.18 0.58 15.26
C PRO A 138 12.38 -0.73 15.16
N ASP A 139 12.28 -1.50 16.24
CA ASP A 139 11.64 -2.81 16.30
C ASP A 139 10.21 -2.74 16.85
N VAL A 140 9.67 -1.52 17.08
CA VAL A 140 8.31 -1.32 17.61
C VAL A 140 7.25 -2.09 16.80
N GLU A 141 6.43 -2.89 17.49
CA GLU A 141 5.39 -3.76 16.92
C GLU A 141 4.09 -2.99 16.64
N GLU A 142 4.18 -1.99 15.76
CA GLU A 142 3.07 -1.12 15.37
C GLU A 142 3.02 -0.98 13.84
N HIS A 143 1.93 -0.43 13.31
CA HIS A 143 1.96 0.17 11.97
C HIS A 143 3.07 1.22 11.94
N LYS A 144 4.04 1.12 11.03
CA LYS A 144 5.19 2.05 11.00
C LYS A 144 5.74 2.31 9.61
N VAL A 145 6.44 3.42 9.49
CA VAL A 145 7.24 3.88 8.34
C VAL A 145 8.71 3.80 8.74
N GLY A 146 9.54 3.17 7.90
CA GLY A 146 10.94 2.86 8.21
C GLY A 146 11.10 1.84 9.35
N GLY A 147 12.25 1.89 10.03
CA GLY A 147 12.62 0.92 11.07
C GLY A 147 12.94 -0.48 10.52
N ASN A 148 12.82 -1.50 11.38
CA ASN A 148 13.04 -2.90 11.01
C ASN A 148 11.70 -3.64 10.84
N PRO A 149 11.55 -4.56 9.87
CA PRO A 149 10.31 -5.32 9.71
C PRO A 149 10.03 -6.19 10.94
N ASN A 150 8.78 -6.23 11.42
CA ASN A 150 8.34 -7.19 12.44
C ASN A 150 7.85 -8.49 11.79
N TRP A 151 8.81 -9.35 11.38
CA TRP A 151 8.54 -10.62 10.68
C TRP A 151 7.59 -11.56 11.45
N ILE A 152 6.62 -12.14 10.75
CA ILE A 152 5.74 -13.20 11.29
C ILE A 152 6.39 -14.57 11.13
N LEU A 153 7.00 -14.78 9.97
CA LEU A 153 7.69 -16.02 9.61
C LEU A 153 9.21 -15.79 9.68
N GLU A 154 9.91 -16.04 8.58
CA GLU A 154 11.32 -15.75 8.43
C GLU A 154 11.57 -14.37 7.81
N ASP A 155 12.81 -13.90 7.95
CA ASP A 155 13.26 -12.66 7.31
C ASP A 155 13.32 -12.85 5.80
N GLU A 156 12.47 -12.14 5.08
CA GLU A 156 12.37 -12.18 3.62
C GLU A 156 12.77 -10.84 2.98
N THR A 157 13.63 -10.06 3.66
CA THR A 157 14.14 -8.78 3.16
C THR A 157 14.76 -8.97 1.77
N PRO A 158 14.27 -8.27 0.72
CA PRO A 158 14.88 -8.32 -0.60
C PRO A 158 16.27 -7.67 -0.57
N GLY A 159 17.23 -8.26 -1.29
CA GLY A 159 18.60 -7.75 -1.32
C GLY A 159 18.76 -6.56 -2.27
N SER A 160 18.24 -6.70 -3.50
CA SER A 160 18.36 -5.65 -4.52
C SER A 160 17.33 -5.82 -5.64
N TYR A 161 17.11 -4.75 -6.40
CA TYR A 161 16.45 -4.75 -7.70
C TYR A 161 17.50 -4.71 -8.81
N GLN A 162 17.35 -5.58 -9.81
CA GLN A 162 18.26 -5.73 -10.96
C GLN A 162 19.75 -5.92 -10.57
N GLY A 163 20.02 -6.58 -9.45
CA GLY A 163 21.36 -6.96 -9.03
C GLY A 163 22.26 -5.80 -8.61
N GLY A 164 21.71 -4.58 -8.45
CA GLY A 164 22.52 -3.39 -8.16
C GLY A 164 21.84 -2.28 -7.37
N ILE A 165 20.51 -2.23 -7.33
CA ILE A 165 19.78 -1.18 -6.61
C ILE A 165 19.27 -1.76 -5.29
N SER A 166 19.85 -1.33 -4.16
CA SER A 166 19.40 -1.78 -2.84
C SER A 166 17.94 -1.45 -2.60
N MET A 167 17.28 -2.28 -1.78
CA MET A 167 15.91 -2.05 -1.34
C MET A 167 15.87 -1.87 0.17
N GLU A 168 15.06 -0.94 0.65
CA GLU A 168 14.85 -0.67 2.08
C GLU A 168 13.37 -0.80 2.44
N LEU A 169 13.10 -1.15 3.70
CA LEU A 169 11.73 -1.11 4.23
C LEU A 169 11.25 0.34 4.22
N LEU A 170 10.13 0.57 3.52
CA LEU A 170 9.43 1.85 3.49
C LEU A 170 8.41 1.94 4.61
N LEU A 171 7.56 0.93 4.73
CA LEU A 171 6.55 0.85 5.76
C LEU A 171 6.05 -0.58 5.93
N GLN A 172 5.43 -0.84 7.08
CA GLN A 172 4.65 -2.04 7.34
C GLN A 172 3.23 -1.70 7.79
N PHE A 173 2.29 -2.55 7.37
CA PHE A 173 0.94 -2.58 7.92
C PHE A 173 0.72 -3.90 8.64
N LEU A 174 0.26 -3.82 9.89
CA LEU A 174 -0.07 -5.01 10.66
C LEU A 174 -1.25 -5.77 10.04
N GLN A 175 -1.21 -7.10 10.16
CA GLN A 175 -2.28 -7.98 9.71
C GLN A 175 -3.62 -7.65 10.39
N GLY A 176 -4.73 -8.00 9.75
CA GLY A 176 -6.08 -7.82 10.29
C GLY A 176 -6.63 -6.40 10.19
N TYR A 177 -5.89 -5.43 9.63
CA TYR A 177 -6.42 -4.08 9.48
C TYR A 177 -7.65 -4.04 8.54
N GLU A 178 -8.73 -3.42 9.01
CA GLU A 178 -10.01 -3.33 8.32
C GLU A 178 -10.20 -1.93 7.72
N PHE A 179 -10.32 -1.85 6.40
CA PHE A 179 -10.55 -0.58 5.70
C PHE A 179 -12.06 -0.31 5.64
N GLU A 180 -12.60 0.31 6.68
CA GLU A 180 -14.02 0.66 6.76
C GLU A 180 -14.51 1.41 5.53
N ILE A 181 -15.69 1.04 5.02
CA ILE A 181 -16.27 1.66 3.82
C ILE A 181 -17.46 2.55 4.12
N LEU A 182 -17.77 3.44 3.19
CA LEU A 182 -19.00 4.23 3.21
C LEU A 182 -20.21 3.34 2.98
N THR A 183 -21.38 3.76 3.47
CA THR A 183 -22.61 2.95 3.40
C THR A 183 -23.04 2.66 1.97
N GLU A 184 -22.78 3.57 1.06
CA GLU A 184 -23.09 3.50 -0.38
C GLU A 184 -21.97 2.86 -1.22
N ALA A 185 -20.81 2.58 -0.62
CA ALA A 185 -19.71 1.96 -1.34
C ALA A 185 -20.08 0.53 -1.76
N PRO A 186 -19.74 0.10 -3.00
CA PRO A 186 -19.94 -1.29 -3.41
C PRO A 186 -19.20 -2.26 -2.48
N ARG A 187 -19.75 -3.45 -2.23
CA ARG A 187 -19.03 -4.48 -1.45
C ARG A 187 -17.82 -5.01 -2.23
N GLN A 188 -16.78 -5.44 -1.52
CA GLN A 188 -15.66 -6.14 -2.14
C GLN A 188 -16.13 -7.49 -2.67
N MET A 189 -15.73 -7.84 -3.89
CA MET A 189 -15.98 -9.16 -4.43
C MET A 189 -15.04 -10.18 -3.80
N GLU A 190 -15.58 -11.32 -3.39
CA GLU A 190 -14.85 -12.47 -2.85
C GLU A 190 -15.17 -13.72 -3.68
N LEU A 191 -14.27 -14.71 -3.69
CA LEU A 191 -14.58 -16.00 -4.30
C LEU A 191 -15.47 -16.81 -3.36
N GLU A 192 -16.61 -17.28 -3.87
CA GLU A 192 -17.48 -18.20 -3.15
C GLU A 192 -17.12 -19.66 -3.47
N TRP A 193 -16.89 -19.95 -4.75
CA TRP A 193 -16.42 -21.23 -5.26
C TRP A 193 -15.39 -20.98 -6.37
N LEU A 194 -14.69 -22.03 -6.83
CA LEU A 194 -13.52 -21.93 -7.72
C LEU A 194 -13.66 -21.00 -8.94
N THR A 195 -14.88 -20.74 -9.41
CA THR A 195 -15.17 -19.89 -10.57
C THR A 195 -16.25 -18.82 -10.33
N THR A 196 -16.86 -18.77 -9.13
CA THR A 196 -17.93 -17.80 -8.83
C THR A 196 -17.47 -16.80 -7.79
N SER A 197 -17.78 -15.53 -8.04
CA SER A 197 -17.55 -14.45 -7.08
C SER A 197 -18.87 -13.91 -6.58
N LYS A 198 -18.87 -13.44 -5.33
CA LYS A 198 -20.00 -12.76 -4.71
C LYS A 198 -19.55 -11.51 -3.99
N PRO A 199 -20.43 -10.51 -3.84
CA PRO A 199 -20.24 -9.42 -2.89
C PRO A 199 -20.02 -9.96 -1.47
N SER A 200 -19.00 -9.48 -0.77
CA SER A 200 -18.78 -9.73 0.66
C SER A 200 -19.93 -9.14 1.50
N GLU A 201 -20.19 -9.76 2.64
CA GLU A 201 -21.15 -9.24 3.63
C GLU A 201 -20.51 -8.17 4.54
N ASP A 202 -19.17 -8.03 4.49
CA ASP A 202 -18.41 -7.16 5.38
C ASP A 202 -18.63 -5.66 5.09
N LEU A 203 -18.55 -4.85 6.16
CA LEU A 203 -18.61 -3.38 6.11
C LEU A 203 -17.23 -2.72 5.96
N PHE A 204 -16.25 -3.47 5.48
CA PHE A 204 -14.90 -3.02 5.24
C PHE A 204 -14.32 -3.73 4.01
N TYR A 205 -13.23 -3.20 3.48
CA TYR A 205 -12.42 -3.87 2.47
C TYR A 205 -11.18 -4.52 3.11
N LYS A 206 -10.76 -5.62 2.51
CA LYS A 206 -9.56 -6.38 2.84
C LYS A 206 -8.49 -6.10 1.79
N LEU A 207 -7.41 -5.42 2.19
CA LEU A 207 -6.22 -5.32 1.35
C LEU A 207 -5.42 -6.63 1.51
N PHE A 208 -5.21 -7.35 0.41
CA PHE A 208 -4.42 -8.58 0.37
C PHE A 208 -4.81 -9.63 1.42
N ILE A 209 -6.11 -9.85 1.58
CA ILE A 209 -6.71 -10.78 2.57
C ILE A 209 -6.30 -10.42 4.02
N GLN A 210 -6.00 -9.14 4.29
CA GLN A 210 -5.58 -8.66 5.62
C GLN A 210 -4.29 -9.34 6.13
N ASN A 211 -3.44 -9.84 5.24
CA ASN A 211 -2.10 -10.29 5.60
C ASN A 211 -1.27 -9.13 6.18
N GLN A 212 -0.21 -9.47 6.90
CA GLN A 212 0.83 -8.52 7.27
C GLN A 212 1.51 -8.03 6.00
N LEU A 213 1.64 -6.72 5.83
CA LEU A 213 2.19 -6.11 4.64
C LEU A 213 3.52 -5.45 4.94
N TYR A 214 4.50 -5.68 4.08
CA TYR A 214 5.78 -4.97 4.07
C TYR A 214 5.99 -4.38 2.69
N PHE A 215 6.34 -3.09 2.66
CA PHE A 215 6.61 -2.37 1.44
C PHE A 215 8.10 -2.09 1.40
N PHE A 216 8.80 -2.67 0.44
CA PHE A 216 10.22 -2.43 0.21
C PHE A 216 10.39 -1.55 -1.03
N GLY A 217 11.19 -0.49 -0.92
CA GLY A 217 11.41 0.49 -1.98
C GLY A 217 12.85 0.51 -2.45
N THR A 218 13.06 0.79 -3.73
CA THR A 218 14.40 1.09 -4.25
C THR A 218 14.98 2.33 -3.59
N VAL A 219 16.26 2.30 -3.23
CA VAL A 219 16.96 3.50 -2.72
C VAL A 219 17.15 4.58 -3.78
N ASP A 220 17.06 4.21 -5.07
CA ASP A 220 17.01 5.17 -6.18
C ASP A 220 15.65 5.88 -6.19
N GLN A 221 15.66 7.16 -5.82
CA GLN A 221 14.48 8.03 -5.80
C GLN A 221 14.12 8.58 -7.18
N ASP A 222 15.03 8.55 -8.17
CA ASP A 222 14.71 9.01 -9.52
C ASP A 222 13.79 8.02 -10.24
N HIS A 223 13.87 6.74 -9.86
CA HIS A 223 13.02 5.66 -10.37
C HIS A 223 12.46 4.80 -9.23
N PRO A 224 11.58 5.37 -8.39
CA PRO A 224 11.11 4.68 -7.20
C PRO A 224 10.19 3.52 -7.58
N LEU A 225 10.58 2.31 -7.18
CA LEU A 225 9.80 1.09 -7.36
C LEU A 225 9.55 0.41 -6.02
N VAL A 226 8.39 -0.21 -5.89
CA VAL A 226 7.93 -0.85 -4.66
C VAL A 226 7.72 -2.34 -4.88
N TYR A 227 8.29 -3.15 -4.00
CA TYR A 227 7.92 -4.54 -3.79
C TYR A 227 7.00 -4.63 -2.59
N ILE A 228 5.87 -5.33 -2.74
CA ILE A 228 4.97 -5.63 -1.63
C ILE A 228 5.15 -7.10 -1.29
N LEU A 229 5.47 -7.34 -0.03
CA LEU A 229 5.62 -8.65 0.55
C LEU A 229 4.49 -8.87 1.55
N THR A 230 3.89 -10.06 1.54
CA THR A 230 2.81 -10.43 2.48
C THR A 230 3.17 -11.67 3.29
N GLN A 231 2.89 -11.66 4.60
CA GLN A 231 3.01 -12.84 5.47
C GLN A 231 1.73 -13.09 6.27
N VAL A 232 1.52 -14.35 6.67
CA VAL A 232 0.37 -14.84 7.46
C VAL A 232 0.81 -16.01 8.35
#